data_AF-A0A060C2T9-F1
#
_entry.id   AF-A0A060C2T9-F1
#
_cell.length_a   1.000
_cell.length_b   1.000
_cell.length_c   1.000
_cell.angle_alpha   90.00
_cell.angle_beta   90.00
_cell.angle_gamma   90.00
#
_symmetry.space_group_name_H-M   'P 1'
#
loop_
_entity.id
_entity.type
_entity.pdbx_description
1 polymer ?
#
loop_
_entity_poly.entity_id
_entity_poly.type
_entity_poly.pdbx_seq_one_letter_code
_entity_poly.pdbx_strand_id
1 'polypeptide(L)' 'MAPLGWMNDPNGLIYFRGQYHAFYQFHPYSKDWGPMHWGHATSPDMVHWQNQPVALAPGESLIKVGVIQAVRSTIMIN' A
#
# COMPACT_ATOMS: atom_id res chain seq x y z
N MET A 1 -2.32 7.87 -5.31
CA MET A 1 -3.34 6.85 -5.63
C MET A 1 -2.88 5.99 -6.79
N ALA A 2 -3.32 4.73 -6.82
CA ALA A 2 -2.91 3.75 -7.83
C ALA A 2 -3.01 4.38 -9.23
N PRO A 3 -1.90 4.47 -9.99
CA PRO A 3 -1.91 5.14 -11.27
C PRO A 3 -2.74 4.38 -12.32
N LEU A 4 -2.83 3.04 -12.20
CA LEU A 4 -3.56 2.13 -13.10
C LEU A 4 -3.93 0.83 -12.36
N GLY A 5 -5.00 0.15 -12.79
CA GLY A 5 -5.42 -1.18 -12.29
C GLY A 5 -6.57 -1.17 -11.27
N TRP A 6 -6.85 -2.33 -10.67
CA TRP A 6 -7.86 -2.47 -9.61
C TRP A 6 -7.32 -1.96 -8.27
N MET A 7 -8.13 -1.21 -7.52
CA MET A 7 -7.80 -0.70 -6.19
C MET A 7 -9.00 -0.86 -5.26
N ASN A 8 -8.75 -1.27 -4.02
CA ASN A 8 -9.77 -1.38 -2.98
C ASN A 8 -9.29 -0.74 -1.67
N ASP A 9 -9.26 -1.53 -0.59
CA ASP A 9 -9.28 -1.08 0.79
C ASP A 9 -8.08 -0.19 1.12
N PRO A 10 -8.31 0.99 1.71
CA PRO A 10 -7.24 1.74 2.35
C PRO A 10 -6.75 0.95 3.56
N ASN A 11 -5.51 0.48 3.50
CA ASN A 11 -4.86 -0.26 4.56
C ASN A 11 -3.81 0.65 5.21
N GLY A 12 -4.02 1.08 6.45
CA GLY A 12 -2.98 1.77 7.24
C GLY A 12 -2.71 3.22 6.82
N LEU A 13 -3.58 4.13 7.25
CA LEU A 13 -3.27 5.55 7.27
C LEU A 13 -2.41 5.87 8.51
N ILE A 14 -1.20 6.40 8.30
CA ILE A 14 -0.28 6.78 9.39
C ILE A 14 0.29 8.18 9.15
N TYR A 15 0.63 8.90 10.22
CA TYR A 15 1.41 10.13 10.14
C TYR A 15 2.81 9.89 10.68
N PHE A 16 3.83 10.09 9.86
CA PHE A 16 5.22 9.81 10.20
C PHE A 16 6.16 10.81 9.52
N ARG A 17 7.14 11.33 10.27
CA ARG A 17 8.17 12.27 9.77
C ARG A 17 7.61 13.44 8.94
N GLY A 18 6.51 14.03 9.39
CA GLY A 18 5.91 15.21 8.74
C GLY A 18 4.98 14.90 7.57
N GLN A 19 4.71 13.62 7.28
CA GLN A 19 3.91 13.20 6.13
C GLN A 19 2.81 12.23 6.57
N TYR A 20 1.65 12.33 5.92
CA TYR A 20 0.65 11.26 5.91
C TYR A 20 1.09 10.18 4.93
N HIS A 21 0.97 8.92 5.31
CA HIS A 21 1.20 7.75 4.46
C HIS A 21 -0.09 6.96 4.38
N ALA A 22 -0.51 6.62 3.17
CA ALA A 22 -1.62 5.72 2.92
C ALA A 22 -1.09 4.50 2.18
N PHE A 23 -1.38 3.30 2.71
CA PHE A 23 -1.24 2.07 1.94
C PHE A 23 -2.62 1.58 1.47
N TYR A 24 -2.64 0.83 0.39
CA TYR A 24 -3.89 0.36 -0.21
C TYR A 24 -3.62 -0.90 -1.00
N GLN A 25 -4.60 -1.78 -1.06
CA GLN A 25 -4.52 -2.92 -1.96
C GLN A 25 -4.75 -2.51 -3.40
N PHE A 26 -3.91 -3.02 -4.29
CA PHE A 26 -4.10 -2.83 -5.71
C PHE A 26 -3.54 -3.99 -6.55
N HIS A 27 -4.09 -4.14 -7.76
CA HIS A 27 -3.60 -5.07 -8.77
C HIS A 27 -3.12 -4.27 -9.99
N PRO A 28 -1.80 -4.08 -10.16
CA PRO A 28 -1.26 -3.20 -11.22
C PRO A 28 -1.50 -3.71 -12.65
N TYR A 29 -1.72 -5.02 -12.81
CA TYR A 29 -1.71 -5.67 -14.13
C TYR A 29 -3.11 -5.98 -14.67
N SER A 30 -4.17 -5.81 -13.87
CA SER A 30 -5.55 -5.99 -14.33
C SER A 30 -6.52 -5.14 -13.53
N LYS A 31 -7.67 -4.87 -14.14
CA LYS A 31 -8.85 -4.27 -13.51
C LYS A 31 -9.66 -5.28 -12.66
N ASP A 32 -9.34 -6.56 -12.78
CA ASP A 32 -10.00 -7.64 -12.05
C ASP A 32 -9.19 -8.00 -10.78
N TRP A 33 -9.85 -8.59 -9.79
CA TRP A 33 -9.19 -9.07 -8.58
C TRP A 33 -8.14 -10.15 -8.90
N GLY A 34 -7.04 -10.20 -8.14
CA GLY A 34 -5.90 -11.05 -8.45
C GLY A 34 -4.76 -10.95 -7.43
N PRO A 35 -3.49 -11.14 -7.84
CA PRO A 35 -2.34 -11.02 -6.95
C PRO A 35 -2.17 -9.60 -6.39
N MET A 36 -2.61 -9.41 -5.14
CA MET A 36 -2.66 -8.10 -4.50
C MET A 36 -1.28 -7.59 -4.08
N HIS A 37 -1.00 -6.36 -4.48
CA HIS A 37 0.14 -5.59 -4.00
C HIS A 37 -0.34 -4.57 -2.95
N TRP A 38 0.58 -4.06 -2.14
CA TRP A 38 0.33 -2.89 -1.31
C TRP A 38 0.94 -1.66 -1.97
N GLY A 39 0.08 -0.80 -2.51
CA GLY A 39 0.46 0.51 -3.01
C GLY A 39 0.73 1.45 -1.86
N HIS A 40 1.54 2.48 -2.10
CA HIS A 40 1.92 3.47 -1.11
C HIS A 40 1.82 4.86 -1.72
N ALA A 41 1.23 5.80 -0.97
CA ALA A 41 1.25 7.22 -1.30
C ALA A 41 1.52 8.04 -0.04
N THR A 42 2.17 9.19 -0.22
CA THR A 42 2.41 10.16 0.85
C THR A 42 1.76 11.50 0.55
N SER A 43 1.42 12.27 1.58
CA SER A 43 0.84 13.60 1.45
C SER A 43 1.23 14.49 2.63
N PRO A 44 1.50 15.79 2.42
CA PRO A 44 1.70 16.73 3.53
C PRO A 44 0.37 17.20 4.15
N ASP A 45 -0.74 17.11 3.43
CA ASP A 45 -2.00 17.79 3.77
C ASP A 45 -3.27 16.94 3.60
N MET A 46 -3.10 15.64 3.33
CA MET A 46 -4.16 14.66 3.03
C MET A 46 -4.96 14.94 1.74
N VAL A 47 -4.61 15.99 0.99
CA VAL A 47 -5.30 16.38 -0.25
C VAL A 47 -4.40 16.08 -1.46
N HIS A 48 -3.14 16.48 -1.39
CA HIS A 48 -2.17 16.31 -2.47
C HIS A 48 -1.31 15.08 -2.20
N TRP A 49 -1.49 14.04 -3.00
CA TRP A 49 -0.83 12.74 -2.81
C TRP A 49 0.25 12.50 -3.86
N GLN A 50 1.43 12.07 -3.40
CA GLN A 50 2.52 11.59 -4.25
C GLN A 50 2.60 10.07 -4.19
N ASN A 51 2.64 9.43 -5.36
CA ASN A 51 2.83 7.99 -5.45
C ASN A 51 4.26 7.62 -5.06
N GLN A 52 4.37 6.56 -4.27
CA GLN A 52 5.64 5.96 -3.85
C GLN A 52 5.80 4.57 -4.47
N PRO A 53 7.00 3.98 -4.44
CA PRO A 53 7.19 2.59 -4.83
C PRO A 53 6.25 1.64 -4.09
N VAL A 54 5.96 0.49 -4.72
CA VAL A 54 5.13 -0.56 -4.11
C VAL A 54 5.76 -1.01 -2.79
N ALA A 55 4.96 -1.05 -1.74
CA ALA A 55 5.41 -1.43 -0.41
C ALA A 55 5.56 -2.95 -0.24
N LEU A 56 4.64 -3.74 -0.81
CA LEU A 56 4.66 -5.21 -0.77
C LEU A 56 4.14 -5.83 -2.07
N ALA A 57 4.81 -6.88 -2.56
CA ALA A 57 4.41 -7.66 -3.73
C ALA A 57 4.08 -9.12 -3.36
N PRO A 58 3.19 -9.81 -4.11
CA PRO A 58 2.90 -11.22 -3.91
C PRO A 58 4.16 -12.07 -4.14
N GLY A 59 4.62 -12.82 -3.12
CA GLY A 59 5.75 -13.74 -3.25
C GLY A 59 6.81 -13.62 -2.16
N GLU A 60 6.82 -12.52 -1.39
CA GLU A 60 7.65 -12.39 -0.19
C GLU A 60 7.02 -13.17 0.97
N SER A 61 7.25 -14.50 0.96
CA SER A 61 7.21 -15.51 2.04
C SER A 61 6.19 -15.47 3.20
N LEU A 62 5.18 -14.59 3.24
CA LEU A 62 4.28 -14.45 4.40
C LEU A 62 2.78 -14.34 4.12
N ILE A 63 2.29 -14.50 2.89
CA ILE A 63 0.88 -14.18 2.60
C ILE A 63 0.17 -15.31 1.84
N LYS A 64 -0.25 -16.36 2.57
CA LYS A 64 -1.30 -17.30 2.13
C LYS A 64 -2.59 -17.20 2.96
N VAL A 65 -2.68 -16.22 3.87
CA VAL A 65 -3.88 -15.97 4.66
C VAL A 65 -4.28 -14.52 4.46
N GLY A 66 -5.55 -14.31 4.14
CA GLY A 66 -6.11 -13.01 3.82
C GLY A 66 -5.74 -11.94 4.86
N VAL A 67 -5.18 -10.85 4.35
CA VAL A 67 -5.66 -9.47 4.59
C VAL A 67 -6.30 -9.24 5.96
N ILE A 68 -5.56 -9.39 7.06
CA ILE A 68 -5.85 -8.70 8.33
C ILE A 68 -4.51 -8.42 9.03
N GLN A 69 -4.29 -7.13 9.29
CA GLN A 69 -3.29 -6.54 10.21
C GLN A 69 -1.87 -7.13 10.25
N ALA A 70 -0.91 -6.41 9.65
CA ALA A 70 0.39 -6.20 10.29
C ALA A 70 1.17 -5.07 9.60
N VAL A 71 0.85 -3.81 9.91
CA VAL A 71 1.85 -2.73 9.84
C VAL A 71 2.75 -2.84 11.08
N ARG A 72 3.37 -4.01 11.29
CA ARG A 72 4.12 -4.27 12.53
C ARG A 72 5.54 -4.82 12.38
N SER A 73 6.05 -5.06 11.18
CA SER A 73 7.38 -5.73 11.13
C SER A 73 8.29 -5.40 9.95
N THR A 74 7.90 -4.59 8.96
CA THR A 74 8.71 -4.47 7.72
C THR A 74 8.65 -3.09 7.08
N ILE A 75 8.61 -2.03 7.89
CA ILE A 75 9.16 -0.75 7.45
C ILE A 75 10.54 -0.68 8.07
N MET A 76 11.50 -1.25 7.35
CA MET A 76 12.93 -1.07 7.59
C MET A 76 13.23 0.42 7.43
N ILE A 77 13.18 1.13 8.57
CA ILE A 77 13.72 2.47 8.73
C ILE A 77 15.24 2.30 8.80
N ASN A 78 15.94 2.58 7.71
CA ASN A 78 17.22 3.28 7.77
C ASN A 78 16.96 4.70 7.29
#